data_AF-A0A8T6L900-F1
#
_entry.id   AF-A0A8T6L900-F1
#
_cell.length_a   1.000
_cell.length_b   1.000
_cell.length_c   1.000
_cell.angle_alpha   90.00
_cell.angle_beta   90.00
_cell.angle_gamma   90.00
#
_symmetry.space_group_name_H-M   'P 1'
#
loop_
_entity.id
_entity.type
_entity.pdbx_description
1 polymer ?
#
loop_
_entity_poly.entity_id
_entity_poly.type
_entity_poly.pdbx_seq_one_letter_code
_entity_poly.pdbx_strand_id
1 'polypeptide(L)'
;MLRSAPEGRRYPKWVGVVILPAGFLLVALACLFPPAAIDAQEPEPVPVRAPLHGVVYDALTGAAVPGAAVYLEHESYGVLADSLGTFRFEDVGVGFQVIASIQFGYEEAAARIEVSEAGAFIEIELIPQPILLDGVTAVVENITTMERRLRSRRRSAAYQTRAFDQERLLRSASSTALEFLERETRYYPVPCPAGAGVFGVGSQMSANISSRCIIRRCRVISPSEFIHEIPAFGGLEELDNYPT
;
A
#
# COMPACT_ATOMS: atom_id res chain seq x y z
N MET A 1 -60.76 8.41 12.98
CA MET A 1 -60.84 8.43 11.51
C MET A 1 -59.70 7.56 11.01
N LEU A 2 -59.96 6.30 10.61
CA LEU A 2 -60.22 5.86 9.22
C LEU A 2 -59.01 6.15 8.32
N ARG A 3 -58.39 5.24 7.54
CA ARG A 3 -58.59 3.81 7.23
C ARG A 3 -57.45 3.40 6.26
N SER A 4 -57.09 2.11 6.23
CA SER A 4 -56.61 1.26 5.09
C SER A 4 -55.47 1.75 4.17
N ALA A 5 -54.39 1.01 3.82
CA ALA A 5 -54.03 -0.41 3.60
C ALA A 5 -53.63 -0.63 2.11
N PRO A 6 -52.54 -1.37 1.82
CA PRO A 6 -52.09 -1.68 0.46
C PRO A 6 -52.82 -2.88 -0.18
N GLU A 7 -52.82 -2.90 -1.51
CA GLU A 7 -53.65 -3.73 -2.39
C GLU A 7 -53.02 -5.11 -2.64
N GLY A 8 -53.53 -6.13 -1.95
CA GLY A 8 -53.24 -7.55 -2.20
C GLY A 8 -54.33 -8.19 -3.05
N ARG A 9 -53.97 -8.72 -4.22
CA ARG A 9 -54.90 -9.40 -5.13
C ARG A 9 -54.93 -10.91 -4.84
N ARG A 10 -56.04 -11.37 -4.24
CA ARG A 10 -56.47 -12.78 -4.22
C ARG A 10 -57.53 -12.97 -5.30
N TYR A 11 -57.57 -14.14 -5.95
CA TYR A 11 -58.84 -14.81 -6.27
C TYR A 11 -58.71 -16.34 -6.18
N PRO A 12 -59.83 -17.05 -5.90
CA PRO A 12 -59.82 -18.30 -5.14
C PRO A 12 -60.45 -19.50 -5.85
N LYS A 13 -60.10 -20.70 -5.36
CA LYS A 13 -60.93 -21.92 -5.21
C LYS A 13 -61.42 -22.51 -6.55
N TRP A 14 -61.46 -23.81 -6.70
CA TRP A 14 -62.47 -24.75 -6.24
C TRP A 14 -61.89 -26.14 -6.48
N VAL A 15 -62.12 -27.11 -5.61
CA VAL A 15 -62.64 -28.44 -5.97
C VAL A 15 -63.05 -29.11 -4.67
N GLY A 16 -64.26 -29.67 -4.71
CA GLY A 16 -64.99 -30.21 -3.58
C GLY A 16 -64.50 -31.58 -3.13
N VAL A 17 -64.84 -31.87 -1.88
CA VAL A 17 -64.75 -33.15 -1.20
C VAL A 17 -66.13 -33.80 -1.21
N VAL A 18 -66.26 -35.07 -1.62
CA VAL A 18 -67.27 -36.09 -1.21
C VAL A 18 -66.72 -37.46 -1.70
N ILE A 19 -66.10 -38.32 -0.88
CA ILE A 19 -66.59 -39.43 0.00
C ILE A 19 -66.78 -40.82 -0.68
N LEU A 20 -65.86 -41.76 -0.30
CA LEU A 20 -65.93 -43.22 -0.01
C LEU A 20 -66.40 -44.26 -1.07
N PRO A 21 -66.19 -45.60 -0.89
CA PRO A 21 -65.29 -46.37 0.02
C PRO A 21 -64.56 -47.61 -0.60
N ALA A 22 -63.64 -48.17 0.21
CA ALA A 22 -63.34 -49.60 0.48
C ALA A 22 -63.26 -50.68 -0.63
N GLY A 23 -62.15 -51.43 -0.63
CA GLY A 23 -62.06 -52.81 -1.16
C GLY A 23 -60.77 -53.05 -1.96
N PHE A 24 -59.66 -53.42 -1.31
CA PHE A 24 -59.13 -54.79 -1.23
C PHE A 24 -58.50 -55.34 -2.53
N LEU A 25 -57.22 -55.71 -2.40
CA LEU A 25 -56.49 -56.78 -3.13
C LEU A 25 -55.77 -56.43 -4.47
N LEU A 26 -54.49 -56.86 -4.54
CA LEU A 26 -53.58 -56.97 -5.71
C LEU A 26 -52.98 -55.62 -6.19
N VAL A 27 -51.68 -55.32 -6.06
CA VAL A 27 -50.51 -56.02 -6.59
C VAL A 27 -49.28 -55.61 -5.76
N ALA A 28 -48.75 -56.53 -4.95
CA ALA A 28 -47.56 -56.34 -4.11
C ALA A 28 -46.30 -56.97 -4.75
N LEU A 29 -46.07 -56.76 -6.06
CA LEU A 29 -44.98 -57.43 -6.77
C LEU A 29 -44.41 -56.62 -7.95
N ALA A 30 -43.86 -55.42 -7.70
CA ALA A 30 -43.12 -54.66 -8.73
C ALA A 30 -42.15 -53.57 -8.19
N CYS A 31 -41.63 -53.68 -6.96
CA CYS A 31 -40.67 -52.68 -6.43
C CYS A 31 -39.37 -53.31 -5.91
N LEU A 32 -38.86 -54.35 -6.59
CA LEU A 32 -37.57 -54.98 -6.27
C LEU A 32 -36.51 -54.74 -7.36
N PHE A 33 -36.54 -53.57 -7.99
CA PHE A 33 -35.40 -53.07 -8.75
C PHE A 33 -34.80 -51.88 -8.00
N PRO A 34 -33.61 -52.02 -7.38
CA PRO A 34 -32.89 -50.85 -6.90
C PRO A 34 -32.57 -49.97 -8.11
N PRO A 35 -32.73 -48.64 -8.02
CA PRO A 35 -32.19 -47.75 -9.04
C PRO A 35 -30.68 -47.97 -9.04
N ALA A 36 -30.16 -48.56 -10.12
CA ALA A 36 -28.74 -48.45 -10.40
C ALA A 36 -28.47 -46.95 -10.57
N ALA A 37 -27.85 -46.35 -9.56
CA ALA A 37 -27.26 -45.03 -9.70
C ALA A 37 -26.22 -45.16 -10.81
N ILE A 38 -26.56 -44.64 -11.98
CA ILE A 38 -25.60 -44.42 -13.05
C ILE A 38 -24.77 -43.24 -12.55
N ASP A 39 -23.66 -43.53 -11.87
CA ASP A 39 -22.61 -42.55 -11.62
C ASP A 39 -21.92 -42.29 -12.97
N ALA A 40 -22.51 -41.40 -13.77
CA ALA A 40 -21.87 -40.77 -14.92
C ALA A 40 -21.17 -39.48 -14.47
N GLN A 41 -20.49 -39.52 -13.32
CA GLN A 41 -19.49 -38.52 -13.00
C GLN A 41 -18.24 -38.88 -13.81
N GLU A 42 -18.17 -38.35 -15.03
CA GLU A 42 -16.92 -38.34 -15.78
C GLU A 42 -15.89 -37.64 -14.90
N PRO A 43 -14.79 -38.32 -14.51
CA PRO A 43 -13.79 -37.71 -13.64
C PRO A 43 -13.29 -36.44 -14.33
N GLU A 44 -13.44 -35.30 -13.67
CA GLU A 44 -12.82 -34.07 -14.18
C GLU A 44 -11.34 -34.37 -14.42
N PRO A 45 -10.81 -34.11 -15.63
CA PRO A 45 -9.42 -34.34 -15.92
C PRO A 45 -8.60 -33.50 -14.95
N VAL A 46 -7.90 -34.17 -14.02
CA VAL A 46 -7.01 -33.51 -13.09
C VAL A 46 -5.92 -32.84 -13.93
N PRO A 47 -5.77 -31.50 -13.86
CA PRO A 47 -4.74 -30.82 -14.63
C PRO A 47 -3.38 -31.34 -14.17
N VAL A 48 -2.68 -32.03 -15.06
CA VAL A 48 -1.31 -32.49 -14.81
C VAL A 48 -0.43 -31.26 -14.74
N ARG A 49 0.34 -31.13 -13.65
CA ARG A 49 1.26 -30.02 -13.42
C ARG A 49 2.68 -30.54 -13.23
N ALA A 50 3.65 -29.74 -13.68
CA ALA A 50 5.06 -30.07 -13.70
C ALA A 50 5.94 -28.85 -13.40
N PRO A 51 7.18 -29.04 -12.91
CA PRO A 51 8.08 -27.94 -12.64
C PRO A 51 8.66 -27.33 -13.93
N LEU A 52 8.83 -26.01 -13.93
CA LEU A 52 9.49 -25.27 -15.00
C LEU A 52 10.70 -24.53 -14.43
N HIS A 53 11.85 -24.74 -15.04
CA HIS A 53 13.10 -24.11 -14.67
C HIS A 53 13.63 -23.27 -15.83
N GLY A 54 14.42 -22.25 -15.53
CA GLY A 54 15.10 -21.53 -16.60
C GLY A 54 16.08 -20.49 -16.11
N VAL A 55 16.73 -19.85 -17.08
CA VAL A 55 17.70 -18.77 -16.85
C VAL A 55 17.35 -17.59 -17.75
N VAL A 56 17.46 -16.39 -17.18
CA VAL A 56 17.32 -15.11 -17.87
C VAL A 56 18.69 -14.49 -18.06
N TYR A 57 19.03 -14.13 -19.29
CA TYR A 57 20.30 -13.48 -19.61
C TYR A 57 20.15 -12.35 -20.64
N ASP A 58 21.13 -11.46 -20.64
CA ASP A 58 21.25 -10.35 -21.56
C ASP A 58 21.73 -10.89 -22.92
N ALA A 59 20.95 -10.63 -23.98
CA ALA A 59 21.22 -11.10 -25.33
C ALA A 59 22.51 -10.51 -25.95
N LEU A 60 22.96 -9.33 -25.50
CA LEU A 60 24.18 -8.67 -26.00
C LEU A 60 25.42 -9.09 -25.23
N THR A 61 25.33 -9.21 -23.91
CA THR A 61 26.51 -9.49 -23.06
C THR A 61 26.64 -10.95 -22.64
N GLY A 62 25.56 -11.73 -22.74
CA GLY A 62 25.47 -13.09 -22.20
C GLY A 62 25.47 -13.15 -20.67
N ALA A 63 25.39 -12.00 -20.00
CA ALA A 63 25.38 -11.93 -18.54
C ALA A 63 24.01 -12.33 -17.99
N ALA A 64 24.01 -13.01 -16.84
CA ALA A 64 22.77 -13.30 -16.12
C ALA A 64 22.06 -12.00 -15.70
N VAL A 65 20.73 -11.96 -15.81
CA VAL A 65 19.92 -10.79 -15.45
C VAL A 65 19.20 -11.05 -14.12
N PRO A 66 19.74 -10.56 -13.00
CA PRO A 66 19.11 -10.77 -11.70
C PRO A 66 17.88 -9.87 -11.52
N GLY A 67 16.88 -10.40 -10.80
CA GLY A 67 15.66 -9.67 -10.45
C GLY A 67 14.67 -9.52 -11.61
N ALA A 68 14.93 -10.11 -12.77
CA ALA A 68 13.95 -10.17 -13.86
C ALA A 68 12.66 -10.86 -13.37
N ALA A 69 11.52 -10.22 -13.60
CA ALA A 69 10.22 -10.82 -13.32
C ALA A 69 9.85 -11.76 -14.44
N VAL A 70 9.49 -13.00 -14.10
CA VAL A 70 9.03 -14.01 -15.05
C VAL A 70 7.63 -14.44 -14.64
N TYR A 71 6.68 -14.44 -15.58
CA TYR A 71 5.30 -14.83 -15.32
C TYR A 71 4.74 -15.62 -16.51
N LEU A 72 3.72 -16.41 -16.21
CA LEU A 72 2.97 -17.18 -17.20
C LEU A 72 1.64 -16.47 -17.42
N GLU A 73 1.27 -16.20 -18.67
CA GLU A 73 0.11 -15.35 -19.00
C GLU A 73 -1.22 -15.86 -18.41
N HIS A 74 -1.36 -17.19 -18.30
CA HIS A 74 -2.57 -17.85 -17.79
C HIS A 74 -2.53 -18.11 -16.28
N GLU A 75 -1.41 -17.81 -15.60
CA GLU A 75 -1.27 -17.98 -14.16
C GLU A 75 -1.23 -16.61 -13.48
N SER A 76 -1.81 -16.52 -12.28
CA SER A 76 -1.92 -15.25 -11.55
C SER A 76 -0.67 -14.90 -10.74
N TYR A 77 0.43 -15.64 -10.93
CA TYR A 77 1.65 -15.49 -10.16
C TYR A 77 2.90 -15.50 -11.06
N GLY A 78 3.93 -14.81 -10.60
CA GLY A 78 5.24 -14.76 -11.22
C GLY A 78 6.35 -14.97 -10.20
N VAL A 79 7.55 -15.22 -10.69
CA VAL A 79 8.76 -15.45 -9.90
C VAL A 79 9.84 -14.46 -10.31
N LEU A 80 10.75 -14.13 -9.40
CA LEU A 80 11.91 -13.30 -9.71
C LEU A 80 13.12 -14.19 -9.97
N ALA A 81 13.90 -13.82 -10.98
CA ALA A 81 15.19 -14.43 -11.23
C ALA A 81 16.18 -14.08 -10.10
N ASP A 82 16.98 -15.07 -9.68
CA ASP A 82 17.99 -14.91 -8.62
C ASP A 82 19.27 -14.19 -9.10
N SER A 83 20.31 -14.16 -8.27
CA SER A 83 21.60 -13.53 -8.62
C SER A 83 22.31 -14.18 -9.82
N LEU A 84 21.96 -15.41 -10.16
CA LEU A 84 22.47 -16.16 -11.31
C LEU A 84 21.50 -16.10 -12.50
N GLY A 85 20.47 -15.25 -12.44
CA GLY A 85 19.43 -15.16 -13.46
C GLY A 85 18.49 -16.37 -13.49
N THR A 86 18.59 -17.28 -12.53
CA THR A 86 17.82 -18.53 -12.52
C THR A 86 16.45 -18.30 -11.90
N PHE A 87 15.42 -18.95 -12.45
CA PHE A 87 14.07 -18.95 -11.91
C PHE A 87 13.48 -20.36 -11.89
N ARG A 88 12.46 -20.55 -11.05
CA ARG A 88 11.74 -21.83 -10.92
C ARG A 88 10.27 -21.61 -10.61
N PHE A 89 9.42 -22.28 -11.39
CA PHE A 89 8.03 -22.52 -11.05
C PHE A 89 7.88 -23.98 -10.61
N GLU A 90 7.21 -24.20 -9.48
CA GLU A 90 7.03 -25.55 -8.94
C GLU A 90 5.83 -26.27 -9.57
N ASP A 91 4.83 -25.51 -10.03
CA ASP A 91 3.51 -26.06 -10.37
C ASP A 91 2.90 -25.40 -11.62
N VAL A 92 3.38 -25.79 -12.81
CA VAL A 92 2.92 -25.27 -14.12
C VAL A 92 2.10 -26.32 -14.85
N GLY A 93 0.96 -25.92 -15.41
CA GLY A 93 0.14 -26.81 -16.24
C GLY A 93 0.89 -27.34 -17.47
N VAL A 94 0.86 -28.66 -17.68
CA VAL A 94 1.45 -29.34 -18.84
C VAL A 94 0.76 -28.88 -20.14
N GLY A 95 1.55 -28.75 -21.21
CA GLY A 95 1.10 -28.31 -22.53
C GLY A 95 1.67 -26.94 -22.92
N PHE A 96 1.01 -26.28 -23.88
CA PHE A 96 1.46 -24.99 -24.37
C PHE A 96 1.16 -23.86 -23.38
N GLN A 97 2.20 -23.12 -23.01
CA GLN A 97 2.12 -21.95 -22.15
C GLN A 97 2.76 -20.75 -22.85
N VAL A 98 2.33 -19.54 -22.47
CA VAL A 98 3.02 -18.30 -22.84
C VAL A 98 3.74 -17.80 -21.62
N ILE A 99 5.07 -17.72 -21.71
CA ILE A 99 5.93 -17.17 -20.69
C ILE A 99 6.37 -15.79 -21.13
N ALA A 100 6.37 -14.84 -20.20
CA ALA A 100 6.86 -13.51 -20.43
C ALA A 100 7.82 -13.10 -19.31
N SER A 101 8.78 -12.25 -19.66
CA SER A 101 9.74 -11.70 -18.73
C SER A 101 9.92 -10.20 -18.93
N ILE A 102 9.93 -9.47 -17.81
CA ILE A 102 10.12 -8.03 -17.78
C ILE A 102 11.28 -7.73 -16.83
N GLN A 103 12.16 -6.82 -17.27
CA GLN A 103 13.17 -6.20 -16.42
C GLN A 103 13.37 -4.75 -16.85
N PHE A 104 13.55 -3.85 -15.88
CA PHE A 104 13.87 -2.45 -16.18
C PHE A 104 15.16 -2.32 -17.00
N GLY A 105 15.09 -1.55 -18.09
CA GLY A 105 16.21 -1.38 -19.02
C GLY A 105 16.31 -2.45 -20.10
N TYR A 106 15.32 -3.36 -20.18
CA TYR A 106 15.21 -4.39 -21.21
C TYR A 106 13.86 -4.30 -21.90
N GLU A 107 13.80 -4.79 -23.13
CA GLU A 107 12.55 -5.05 -23.85
C GLU A 107 11.82 -6.24 -23.19
N GLU A 108 10.48 -6.18 -23.12
CA GLU A 108 9.68 -7.31 -22.65
C GLU A 108 9.80 -8.47 -23.64
N ALA A 109 10.20 -9.64 -23.14
CA ALA A 109 10.29 -10.85 -23.94
C ALA A 109 9.09 -11.76 -23.62
N ALA A 110 8.39 -12.23 -24.66
CA ALA A 110 7.33 -13.21 -24.53
C ALA A 110 7.52 -14.35 -25.54
N ALA A 111 7.36 -15.58 -25.08
CA ALA A 111 7.54 -16.78 -25.89
C ALA A 111 6.50 -17.85 -25.56
N ARG A 112 6.10 -18.60 -26.58
CA ARG A 112 5.27 -19.79 -26.40
C ARG A 112 6.18 -20.99 -26.16
N ILE A 113 5.98 -21.67 -25.03
CA ILE A 113 6.75 -22.85 -24.62
C ILE A 113 5.82 -24.06 -24.50
N GLU A 114 6.39 -25.26 -24.61
CA GLU A 114 5.70 -26.51 -24.35
C GLU A 114 6.27 -27.14 -23.07
N VAL A 115 5.42 -27.31 -22.06
CA VAL A 115 5.81 -27.91 -20.78
C VAL A 115 5.41 -29.38 -20.81
N SER A 116 6.37 -30.29 -20.64
CA SER A 116 6.14 -31.73 -20.58
C SER A 116 5.84 -32.21 -19.15
N GLU A 117 5.35 -33.44 -18.99
CA GLU A 117 5.12 -34.03 -17.66
C GLU A 117 6.41 -34.19 -16.83
N ALA A 118 7.57 -34.30 -17.49
CA ALA A 118 8.88 -34.34 -16.83
C ALA A 118 9.38 -32.94 -16.41
N GLY A 119 8.63 -31.89 -16.72
CA GLY A 119 9.02 -30.50 -16.59
C GLY A 119 9.65 -29.95 -17.88
N ALA A 120 10.17 -28.72 -17.78
CA ALA A 120 10.88 -28.07 -18.87
C ALA A 120 12.01 -27.19 -18.34
N PHE A 121 13.05 -27.03 -19.17
CA PHE A 121 14.11 -26.06 -18.96
C PHE A 121 14.11 -25.07 -20.13
N ILE A 122 14.08 -23.78 -19.84
CA ILE A 122 14.04 -22.74 -20.87
C ILE A 122 15.06 -21.65 -20.61
N GLU A 123 15.43 -20.98 -21.68
CA GLU A 123 16.31 -19.83 -21.68
C GLU A 123 15.54 -18.61 -22.19
N ILE A 124 15.62 -17.50 -21.47
CA ILE A 124 14.95 -16.26 -21.82
C ILE A 124 16.02 -15.21 -22.09
N GLU A 125 16.09 -14.78 -23.34
CA GLU A 125 16.97 -13.71 -23.78
C GLU A 125 16.26 -12.37 -23.63
N LEU A 126 16.87 -11.45 -22.88
CA LEU A 126 16.40 -10.07 -22.78
C LEU A 126 17.30 -9.16 -23.60
N ILE A 127 16.70 -8.37 -24.47
CA ILE A 127 17.41 -7.38 -25.28
C ILE A 127 17.46 -6.06 -24.49
N PRO A 128 18.66 -5.52 -24.19
CA PRO A 128 18.78 -4.24 -23.52
C PRO A 128 18.10 -3.14 -24.34
N GLN A 129 17.09 -2.52 -23.74
CA GLN A 129 16.39 -1.37 -24.31
C GLN A 129 16.67 -0.19 -23.40
N PRO A 130 17.62 0.70 -23.77
CA PRO A 130 17.91 1.88 -22.98
C PRO A 130 16.64 2.71 -22.89
N ILE A 131 16.00 2.68 -21.72
CA ILE A 131 14.90 3.57 -21.41
C ILE A 131 15.55 4.94 -21.26
N LEU A 132 15.31 5.81 -22.23
CA LEU A 132 15.47 7.25 -22.00
C LEU A 132 14.43 7.58 -20.93
N LEU A 133 14.89 7.58 -19.67
CA LEU A 133 14.16 8.23 -18.60
C LEU A 133 14.15 9.70 -19.01
N ASP A 134 13.10 10.12 -19.72
CA ASP A 134 12.73 11.51 -19.83
C ASP A 134 12.64 11.96 -18.38
N GLY A 135 13.71 12.64 -17.93
CA GLY A 135 14.18 12.54 -16.55
C GLY A 135 13.01 12.66 -15.61
N VAL A 136 12.88 11.74 -14.64
CA VAL A 136 11.76 11.70 -13.69
C VAL A 136 11.48 13.12 -13.21
N THR A 137 10.54 13.78 -13.88
CA THR A 137 10.06 15.07 -13.49
C THR A 137 9.09 14.67 -12.40
N ALA A 138 9.60 14.46 -11.19
CA ALA A 138 8.77 14.43 -10.01
C ALA A 138 7.91 15.69 -10.15
N VAL A 139 6.64 15.54 -10.52
CA VAL A 139 5.81 16.59 -11.13
C VAL A 139 6.00 17.90 -10.35
N VAL A 140 6.92 18.74 -10.85
CA VAL A 140 7.27 20.03 -10.25
C VAL A 140 6.14 21.02 -10.49
N GLU A 141 5.06 20.62 -11.17
CA GLU A 141 3.88 21.45 -11.43
C GLU A 141 3.16 21.90 -10.15
N ASN A 142 3.47 21.33 -8.99
CA ASN A 142 2.79 21.67 -7.75
C ASN A 142 3.66 22.32 -6.67
N ILE A 143 4.92 22.72 -6.92
CA ILE A 143 5.66 23.48 -5.89
C ILE A 143 4.92 24.78 -5.57
N THR A 144 4.49 25.53 -6.59
CA THR A 144 3.79 26.81 -6.39
C THR A 144 2.41 26.64 -5.73
N THR A 145 1.70 25.54 -6.01
CA THR A 145 0.40 25.25 -5.40
C THR A 145 0.56 24.71 -3.97
N MET A 146 1.57 23.87 -3.70
CA MET A 146 1.94 23.41 -2.36
C MET A 146 2.37 24.58 -1.49
N GLU A 147 3.25 25.45 -1.98
CA GLU A 147 3.63 26.68 -1.29
C GLU A 147 2.42 27.55 -0.97
N ARG A 148 1.49 27.71 -1.92
CA ARG A 148 0.25 28.47 -1.70
C ARG A 148 -0.62 27.82 -0.63
N ARG A 149 -0.77 26.49 -0.64
CA ARG A 149 -1.52 25.74 0.39
C ARG A 149 -0.87 25.85 1.77
N LEU A 150 0.45 25.67 1.86
CA LEU A 150 1.21 25.80 3.11
C LEU A 150 1.18 27.24 3.64
N ARG A 151 1.27 28.24 2.76
CA ARG A 151 1.12 29.65 3.13
C ARG A 151 -0.28 29.96 3.62
N SER A 152 -1.32 29.39 3.00
CA SER A 152 -2.71 29.52 3.44
C SER A 152 -2.92 28.94 4.84
N ARG A 153 -2.44 27.71 5.09
CA ARG A 153 -2.50 27.05 6.41
C ARG A 153 -1.79 27.85 7.50
N ARG A 154 -0.61 28.42 7.20
CA ARG A 154 0.11 29.32 8.13
C ARG A 154 -0.68 30.57 8.46
N ARG A 155 -1.38 31.16 7.48
CA ARG A 155 -2.21 32.35 7.68
C ARG A 155 -3.50 32.07 8.45
N SER A 156 -4.03 30.86 8.39
CA SER A 156 -5.21 30.46 9.17
C SER A 156 -4.90 30.12 10.63
N ALA A 157 -3.63 29.97 11.01
CA ALA A 157 -3.27 29.75 12.40
C ALA A 157 -3.58 31.00 13.24
N ALA A 158 -4.14 30.83 14.44
CA ALA A 158 -4.48 31.92 15.35
C ALA A 158 -3.25 32.66 15.94
N TYR A 159 -2.03 32.26 15.56
CA TYR A 159 -0.77 32.77 16.06
C TYR A 159 0.18 33.13 14.91
N GLN A 160 1.05 34.10 15.15
CA GLN A 160 2.10 34.46 14.19
C GLN A 160 3.07 33.29 14.03
N THR A 161 3.15 32.74 12.81
CA THR A 161 4.09 31.67 12.45
C THR A 161 5.13 32.24 11.50
N ARG A 162 6.41 32.15 11.86
CA ARG A 162 7.53 32.41 10.95
C ARG A 162 8.07 31.06 10.48
N ALA A 163 8.34 30.93 9.18
CA ALA A 163 9.00 29.74 8.67
C ALA A 163 10.17 30.15 7.79
N PHE A 164 11.24 29.38 7.89
CA PHE A 164 12.49 29.57 7.17
C PHE A 164 12.72 28.33 6.32
N ASP A 165 13.14 28.53 5.08
CA ASP A 165 13.47 27.47 4.14
C ASP A 165 14.90 26.98 4.35
N GLN A 166 15.15 25.75 3.89
CA GLN A 166 16.45 25.10 4.04
C GLN A 166 17.57 25.93 3.39
N GLU A 167 17.29 26.56 2.24
CA GLU A 167 18.26 27.41 1.57
C GLU A 167 18.72 28.59 2.44
N ARG A 168 17.82 29.22 3.20
CA ARG A 168 18.19 30.31 4.11
C ARG A 168 18.92 29.82 5.36
N LEU A 169 18.62 28.61 5.84
CA LEU A 169 19.39 27.97 6.90
C LEU A 169 20.83 27.70 6.43
N LEU A 170 21.00 27.06 5.27
CA LEU A 170 22.30 26.70 4.69
C LEU A 170 23.14 27.92 4.28
N ARG A 171 22.51 29.03 3.88
CA ARG A 171 23.20 30.29 3.54
C ARG A 171 23.56 31.11 4.78
N SER A 172 22.99 30.81 5.94
CA SER A 172 23.30 31.53 7.16
C SER A 172 24.70 31.15 7.65
N ALA A 173 25.40 32.09 8.29
CA ALA A 173 26.69 31.82 8.93
C ALA A 173 26.54 31.18 10.33
N SER A 174 25.39 30.58 10.61
CA SER A 174 25.09 29.94 11.88
C SER A 174 25.54 28.49 11.86
N SER A 175 25.98 28.00 13.00
CA SER A 175 26.41 26.60 13.17
C SER A 175 25.29 25.68 13.62
N THR A 176 24.28 26.24 14.30
CA THR A 176 23.12 25.52 14.82
C THR A 176 21.82 26.27 14.48
N ALA A 177 20.71 25.53 14.49
CA ALA A 177 19.38 26.08 14.25
C ALA A 177 19.00 27.11 15.32
N LEU A 178 19.45 26.94 16.57
CA LEU A 178 19.21 27.93 17.62
C LEU A 178 19.96 29.24 17.35
N GLU A 179 21.24 29.17 16.97
CA GLU A 179 22.04 30.36 16.63
C GLU A 179 21.41 31.12 15.44
N PHE A 180 20.90 30.39 14.46
CA PHE A 180 20.12 30.96 13.35
C PHE A 180 18.89 31.73 13.86
N LEU A 181 18.11 31.16 14.78
CA LEU A 181 16.93 31.84 15.33
C LEU A 181 17.30 33.11 16.12
N GLU A 182 18.34 33.06 16.96
CA GLU A 182 18.80 34.22 17.73
C GLU A 182 19.22 35.38 16.82
N ARG A 183 20.01 35.10 15.78
CA ARG A 183 20.50 36.12 14.84
C ARG A 183 19.40 36.66 13.93
N GLU A 184 18.61 35.78 13.32
CA GLU A 184 17.73 36.16 12.21
C GLU A 184 16.36 36.65 12.70
N THR A 185 15.88 36.12 13.83
CA THR A 185 14.51 36.41 14.29
C THR A 185 14.43 37.47 15.36
N ARG A 186 15.58 37.97 15.84
CA ARG A 186 15.74 38.80 17.05
C ARG A 186 15.07 38.15 18.26
N TYR A 187 15.20 36.83 18.33
CA TYR A 187 14.80 36.08 19.51
C TYR A 187 15.75 36.45 20.66
N TYR A 188 15.18 36.90 21.79
CA TYR A 188 15.95 37.18 23.00
C TYR A 188 15.54 36.17 24.07
N PRO A 189 16.37 35.15 24.35
CA PRO A 189 16.08 34.20 25.41
C PRO A 189 16.10 34.89 26.76
N VAL A 190 15.12 34.55 27.61
CA VAL A 190 15.11 34.90 29.02
C VAL A 190 15.11 33.62 29.86
N PRO A 191 15.74 33.62 31.04
CA PRO A 191 15.71 32.44 31.90
C PRO A 191 14.28 32.10 32.28
N CYS A 192 13.92 30.82 32.17
CA CYS A 192 12.62 30.35 32.60
C CYS A 192 12.46 30.50 34.12
N PRO A 193 11.36 31.09 34.63
CA PRO A 193 11.13 31.18 36.07
C PRO A 193 10.96 29.79 36.66
N ALA A 194 11.41 29.60 37.91
CA ALA A 194 11.26 28.33 38.61
C ALA A 194 9.77 27.92 38.64
N GLY A 195 9.46 26.72 38.14
CA GLY A 195 8.09 26.25 38.04
C GLY A 195 7.34 26.67 36.76
N ALA A 196 8.05 27.00 35.68
CA ALA A 196 7.49 27.22 34.34
C ALA A 196 7.71 25.99 33.43
N GLY A 197 6.84 24.99 33.55
CA GLY A 197 6.73 23.89 32.59
C GLY A 197 5.72 24.20 31.49
N VAL A 198 5.36 23.16 30.73
CA VAL A 198 4.40 23.19 29.59
C VAL A 198 3.09 23.91 29.92
N PHE A 199 2.67 23.87 31.18
CA PHE A 199 1.37 24.37 31.64
C PHE A 199 1.44 25.77 32.28
N GLY A 200 2.59 26.45 32.20
CA GLY A 200 2.78 27.80 32.73
C GLY A 200 3.24 27.84 34.19
N VAL A 201 3.44 29.06 34.69
CA VAL A 201 3.97 29.34 36.03
C VAL A 201 2.96 28.89 37.09
N GLY A 202 3.36 28.00 38.00
CA GLY A 202 2.53 27.53 39.13
C GLY A 202 1.91 26.14 38.96
N SER A 203 2.23 25.40 37.89
CA SER A 203 1.87 23.99 37.78
C SER A 203 2.76 23.13 38.69
N GLN A 204 2.16 22.23 39.49
CA GLN A 204 2.89 21.23 40.30
C GLN A 204 3.65 20.21 39.43
N MET A 205 3.42 20.22 38.12
CA MET A 205 4.09 19.40 37.11
C MET A 205 5.08 20.22 36.26
N SER A 206 5.64 21.28 36.83
CA SER A 206 6.65 22.11 36.17
C SER A 206 8.06 21.54 36.34
N ALA A 207 8.37 20.49 35.59
CA ALA A 207 9.74 20.32 35.12
C ALA A 207 9.98 21.38 34.03
N ASN A 208 11.01 22.21 34.18
CA ASN A 208 11.44 23.11 33.12
C ASN A 208 11.87 22.23 31.93
N ILE A 209 11.08 22.21 30.87
CA ILE A 209 11.41 21.47 29.63
C ILE A 209 12.57 22.15 28.89
N SER A 210 12.72 23.46 29.10
CA SER A 210 13.89 24.21 28.66
C SER A 210 14.31 25.23 29.71
N SER A 211 15.59 25.57 29.71
CA SER A 211 16.18 26.71 30.43
C SER A 211 15.94 28.06 29.73
N ARG A 212 15.66 28.04 28.42
CA ARG A 212 15.44 29.23 27.58
C ARG A 212 13.96 29.48 27.30
N CYS A 213 13.42 30.59 27.82
CA CYS A 213 12.05 31.03 27.61
C CYS A 213 11.97 32.31 26.76
N ILE A 214 10.76 32.74 26.41
CA ILE A 214 10.51 33.96 25.63
C ILE A 214 9.56 34.89 26.38
N ILE A 215 9.69 36.21 26.20
CA ILE A 215 8.69 37.17 26.70
C ILE A 215 7.60 37.38 25.64
N ARG A 216 6.35 37.08 25.98
CA ARG A 216 5.18 37.35 25.14
C ARG A 216 4.10 38.05 25.96
N ARG A 217 3.65 39.23 25.51
CA ARG A 217 2.63 40.05 26.21
C ARG A 217 2.95 40.22 27.71
N CYS A 218 4.19 40.59 28.02
CA CYS A 218 4.73 40.77 29.38
C CYS A 218 4.70 39.52 30.27
N ARG A 219 4.58 38.32 29.70
CA ARG A 219 4.69 37.05 30.42
C ARG A 219 5.84 36.23 29.88
N VAL A 220 6.60 35.60 30.77
CA VAL A 220 7.63 34.63 30.39
C VAL A 220 6.92 33.30 30.10
N ILE A 221 7.10 32.78 28.88
CA ILE A 221 6.50 31.52 28.44
C ILE A 221 7.58 30.62 27.85
N SER A 222 7.47 29.31 28.08
CA SER A 222 8.24 28.32 27.32
C SER A 222 7.56 28.14 25.96
N PRO A 223 8.27 28.31 24.84
CA PRO A 223 7.69 28.06 23.54
C PRO A 223 7.56 26.55 23.30
N SER A 224 6.59 26.19 22.45
CA SER A 224 6.39 24.82 21.99
C SER A 224 7.08 24.64 20.65
N GLU A 225 8.09 23.78 20.61
CA GLU A 225 8.88 23.53 19.41
C GLU A 225 8.50 22.18 18.80
N PHE A 226 8.53 22.10 17.47
CA PHE A 226 8.20 20.89 16.71
C PHE A 226 9.22 20.68 15.60
N ILE A 227 9.75 19.46 15.50
CA ILE A 227 10.73 19.06 14.49
C ILE A 227 10.13 17.89 13.73
N HIS A 228 9.96 18.06 12.41
CA HIS A 228 9.26 17.08 11.58
C HIS A 228 7.87 16.68 12.12
N GLU A 229 7.10 17.65 12.60
CA GLU A 229 5.76 17.46 13.18
C GLU A 229 5.72 16.68 14.51
N ILE A 230 6.88 16.34 15.07
CA ILE A 230 7.03 15.71 16.39
C ILE A 230 7.40 16.81 17.40
N PRO A 231 6.75 16.87 18.58
CA PRO A 231 7.11 17.84 19.61
C PRO A 231 8.55 17.63 20.08
N ALA A 232 9.32 18.71 20.12
CA ALA A 232 10.67 18.72 20.67
C ALA A 232 10.58 18.71 22.21
N PHE A 233 10.90 17.58 22.81
CA PHE A 233 10.77 17.34 24.24
C PHE A 233 11.86 18.04 25.07
N GLY A 234 12.94 18.53 24.45
CA GLY A 234 13.96 19.37 25.07
C GLY A 234 13.73 20.87 24.89
N GLY A 235 12.57 21.26 24.34
CA GLY A 235 12.25 22.66 24.06
C GLY A 235 13.27 23.33 23.14
N LEU A 236 13.66 24.58 23.46
CA LEU A 236 14.62 25.33 22.64
C LEU A 236 16.06 24.80 22.72
N GLU A 237 16.45 24.10 23.78
CA GLU A 237 17.80 23.50 23.85
C GLU A 237 17.98 22.38 22.83
N GLU A 238 16.90 21.71 22.43
CA GLU A 238 16.97 20.65 21.44
C GLU A 238 17.51 21.17 20.11
N LEU A 239 17.23 22.44 19.77
CA LEU A 239 17.69 23.11 18.54
C LEU A 239 19.21 23.38 18.51
N ASP A 240 19.92 23.31 19.65
CA ASP A 240 21.39 23.39 19.65
C ASP A 240 22.02 22.16 19.01
N ASN A 241 21.32 21.03 18.98
CA ASN A 241 21.81 19.79 18.38
C ASN A 241 21.47 19.67 16.89
N TYR A 242 20.77 20.65 16.31
CA TYR A 242 20.40 20.65 14.90
C TYR A 242 21.37 21.52 14.11
N PRO A 243 22.28 20.91 13.33
CA PRO A 243 23.17 21.67 12.46
C PRO A 243 22.39 22.31 11.31
N THR A 244 22.82 23.51 10.93
CA THR A 244 22.27 24.27 9.78
C THR A 244 23.14 24.18 8.55
#